data_AF-A0A9Q0MF25-F1
#
_entry.id   AF-A0A9Q0MF25-F1
#
_cell.length_a   1.000
_cell.length_b   1.000
_cell.length_c   1.000
_cell.angle_alpha   90.00
_cell.angle_beta   90.00
_cell.angle_gamma   90.00
#
_symmetry.space_group_name_H-M   'P 1'
#
loop_
_entity.id
_entity.type
_entity.pdbx_description
1 polymer ?
#
loop_
_entity_poly.entity_id
_entity_poly.type
_entity_poly.pdbx_seq_one_letter_code
_entity_poly.pdbx_strand_id
1 'polypeptide(L)'
;MNYFSMTNLFISTIFIVFCWNEAVSEKSVQANVDECDFYDTCYPVNPIEIEAIGRVSNLGGLYDSRSNQFISVSLFEQPLTNSSIISTSNKHTKLEYTLMDTLSEKFRVMDISGELKVSILSGLFKLQGSGRYFKDTKKSYKSAKASLIQSISTEYEEISITDKNIKTLVNMDVLEQIDATHVVVGIQWGGKVLISVEDTNSENIEKKKLKET
;
A
#
# COMPACT_ATOMS: atom_id res chain seq x y z
N MET A 1 15.03 2.92 -25.84
CA MET A 1 13.58 2.83 -25.58
C MET A 1 13.41 3.24 -24.15
N ASN A 2 13.07 4.52 -23.95
CA ASN A 2 12.95 5.12 -22.63
C ASN A 2 11.67 4.58 -22.00
N TYR A 3 11.78 3.94 -20.84
CA TYR A 3 10.60 3.49 -20.11
C TYR A 3 10.11 4.69 -19.31
N PHE A 4 8.96 5.23 -19.73
CA PHE A 4 8.26 6.28 -19.03
C PHE A 4 6.91 5.71 -18.58
N SER A 5 6.76 5.48 -17.28
CA SER A 5 5.48 5.08 -16.70
C SER A 5 5.03 6.19 -15.75
N MET A 6 4.14 7.04 -16.25
CA MET A 6 3.30 7.88 -15.40
C MET A 6 2.09 7.06 -14.95
N THR A 7 1.94 6.87 -13.66
CA THR A 7 0.63 6.56 -13.08
C THR A 7 -0.14 7.87 -12.93
N ASN A 8 -1.39 7.91 -13.38
CA ASN A 8 -2.36 8.87 -12.83
C ASN A 8 -2.32 8.72 -11.29
N LEU A 9 -2.43 9.82 -10.55
CA LEU A 9 -2.38 9.81 -9.08
C LEU A 9 -3.42 8.83 -8.54
N PHE A 10 -2.95 7.68 -8.07
CA PHE A 10 -3.72 6.59 -7.48
C PHE A 10 -2.93 6.15 -6.25
N ILE A 11 -3.66 5.91 -5.16
CA ILE A 11 -3.24 5.35 -3.87
C ILE A 11 -1.76 4.94 -3.80
N SER A 12 -0.99 5.62 -2.95
CA SER A 12 0.40 5.26 -2.67
C SER A 12 0.46 4.07 -1.72
N THR A 13 -0.18 4.21 -0.57
CA THR A 13 -0.03 3.30 0.58
C THR A 13 -1.40 3.10 1.23
N ILE A 14 -1.67 1.88 1.66
CA ILE A 14 -2.94 1.45 2.25
C ILE A 14 -2.66 0.96 3.67
N PHE A 15 -3.46 1.43 4.62
CA PHE A 15 -3.35 1.09 6.02
C PHE A 15 -4.46 0.10 6.36
N ILE A 16 -4.08 -1.09 6.81
CA ILE A 16 -5.02 -2.17 7.14
C ILE A 16 -4.97 -2.55 8.61
N VAL A 17 -6.12 -2.95 9.17
CA VAL A 17 -6.25 -3.46 10.53
C VAL A 17 -6.93 -4.82 10.50
N PHE A 18 -6.53 -5.72 11.39
CA PHE A 18 -7.03 -7.09 11.45
C PHE A 18 -8.56 -7.15 11.64
N CYS A 19 -9.25 -7.97 10.84
CA CYS A 19 -10.71 -8.13 10.88
C CYS A 19 -11.18 -8.89 12.11
N TRP A 20 -10.37 -9.81 12.63
CA TRP A 20 -10.82 -10.76 13.63
C TRP A 20 -10.55 -10.24 15.03
N ASN A 21 -11.60 -9.81 15.71
CA ASN A 21 -11.58 -9.67 17.16
C ASN A 21 -12.78 -10.45 17.72
N GLU A 22 -12.51 -11.57 18.39
CA GLU A 22 -13.47 -12.35 19.17
C GLU A 22 -14.16 -11.51 20.29
N ALA A 23 -13.73 -10.25 20.50
CA ALA A 23 -14.25 -9.35 21.51
C ALA A 23 -15.52 -8.56 21.13
N VAL A 24 -16.02 -8.65 19.88
CA VAL A 24 -17.25 -7.94 19.46
C VAL A 24 -18.48 -8.87 19.39
N SER A 25 -18.26 -10.19 19.51
CA SER A 25 -19.33 -11.17 19.63
C SER A 25 -19.64 -11.43 21.12
N GLU A 26 -20.84 -11.05 21.54
CA GLU A 26 -21.55 -11.53 22.75
C GLU A 26 -21.41 -10.88 24.15
N LYS A 27 -20.57 -9.87 24.43
CA LYS A 27 -20.51 -9.30 25.82
C LYS A 27 -20.83 -7.83 26.06
N SER A 28 -21.07 -6.99 25.05
CA SER A 28 -21.29 -5.54 25.28
C SER A 28 -22.75 -5.05 25.21
N VAL A 29 -23.74 -5.93 25.01
CA VAL A 29 -25.16 -5.52 24.95
C VAL A 29 -25.87 -5.57 26.32
N GLN A 30 -25.24 -6.09 27.38
CA GLN A 30 -25.88 -6.13 28.71
C GLN A 30 -24.90 -5.96 29.89
N ALA A 31 -23.99 -5.00 29.84
CA ALA A 31 -23.18 -4.64 31.02
C ALA A 31 -23.68 -3.31 31.61
N ASN A 32 -24.23 -3.40 32.82
CA ASN A 32 -24.47 -2.25 33.70
C ASN A 32 -23.15 -1.48 33.93
N VAL A 33 -23.27 -0.18 34.13
CA VAL A 33 -22.18 0.83 34.14
C VAL A 33 -21.17 0.67 35.30
N ASP A 34 -21.20 -0.39 36.10
CA ASP A 34 -20.45 -0.46 37.37
C ASP A 34 -19.39 -1.57 37.46
N GLU A 35 -19.07 -2.30 36.39
CA GLU A 35 -18.02 -3.34 36.47
C GLU A 35 -17.19 -3.43 35.17
N CYS A 36 -16.41 -2.38 34.90
CA CYS A 36 -15.29 -2.48 33.96
C CYS A 36 -14.09 -3.07 34.70
N ASP A 37 -13.83 -4.36 34.52
CA ASP A 37 -12.64 -5.01 35.02
C ASP A 37 -11.37 -4.45 34.36
N PHE A 38 -10.35 -4.33 35.19
CA PHE A 38 -9.08 -3.60 35.06
C PHE A 38 -8.13 -4.03 33.92
N TYR A 39 -8.57 -4.83 32.94
CA TYR A 39 -7.70 -5.33 31.83
C TYR A 39 -8.19 -5.07 30.40
N ASP A 40 -9.34 -4.42 30.18
CA ASP A 40 -9.77 -4.04 28.83
C ASP A 40 -9.15 -2.69 28.40
N THR A 41 -7.82 -2.71 28.18
CA THR A 41 -7.18 -1.63 27.45
C THR A 41 -7.24 -1.97 25.97
N CYS A 42 -8.04 -1.22 25.21
CA CYS A 42 -7.96 -1.19 23.75
C CYS A 42 -6.54 -0.74 23.39
N TYR A 43 -5.64 -1.70 23.13
CA TYR A 43 -4.32 -1.38 22.59
C TYR A 43 -4.52 -0.58 21.30
N PRO A 44 -3.75 0.51 21.07
CA PRO A 44 -3.76 1.18 19.79
C PRO A 44 -3.33 0.15 18.74
N VAL A 45 -4.28 -0.29 17.92
CA VAL A 45 -3.99 -1.23 16.84
C VAL A 45 -3.25 -0.43 15.79
N ASN A 46 -1.92 -0.50 15.79
CA ASN A 46 -1.10 0.16 14.79
C ASN A 46 -1.43 -0.45 13.42
N PRO A 47 -1.95 0.35 12.47
CA PRO A 47 -2.30 -0.18 11.16
C PRO A 47 -1.04 -0.69 10.43
N ILE A 48 -1.21 -1.76 9.66
CA ILE A 48 -0.15 -2.30 8.81
C ILE A 48 -0.13 -1.49 7.50
N GLU A 49 1.03 -0.98 7.15
CA GLU A 49 1.26 -0.24 5.91
C GLU A 49 1.56 -1.18 4.74
N ILE A 50 0.82 -1.02 3.64
CA ILE A 50 0.99 -1.78 2.41
C ILE A 50 1.07 -0.84 1.21
N GLU A 51 2.18 -0.92 0.48
CA GLU A 51 2.32 -0.24 -0.80
C GLU A 51 1.32 -0.78 -1.83
N ALA A 52 0.58 0.13 -2.48
CA ALA A 52 -0.51 -0.26 -3.37
C ALA A 52 0.01 -0.90 -4.67
N ILE A 53 1.11 -0.39 -5.24
CA ILE A 53 1.77 -0.92 -6.45
C ILE A 53 0.77 -1.13 -7.62
N GLY A 54 -0.11 -0.14 -7.80
CA GLY A 54 -1.13 -0.15 -8.85
C GLY A 54 -2.35 -1.02 -8.55
N ARG A 55 -2.49 -1.53 -7.32
CA ARG A 55 -3.76 -2.04 -6.78
C ARG A 55 -4.60 -0.88 -6.26
N VAL A 56 -5.91 -1.06 -6.24
CA VAL A 56 -6.87 -0.05 -5.77
C VAL A 56 -7.74 -0.64 -4.67
N SER A 57 -8.10 0.19 -3.70
CA SER A 57 -9.06 -0.12 -2.65
C SER A 57 -9.73 1.16 -2.18
N ASN A 58 -10.80 1.04 -1.40
CA ASN A 58 -11.48 2.16 -0.76
C ASN A 58 -11.41 1.99 0.76
N LEU A 59 -11.70 3.05 1.50
CA LEU A 59 -11.92 2.95 2.95
C LEU A 59 -13.06 1.95 3.21
N GLY A 60 -12.85 1.04 4.16
CA GLY A 60 -13.74 -0.08 4.44
C GLY A 60 -13.57 -1.28 3.51
N GLY A 61 -12.72 -1.20 2.48
CA GLY A 61 -12.40 -2.32 1.62
C GLY A 61 -11.73 -3.46 2.39
N LEU A 62 -11.97 -4.70 1.97
CA LEU A 62 -11.41 -5.89 2.62
C LEU A 62 -10.12 -6.35 1.95
N TYR A 63 -9.26 -6.99 2.73
CA TYR A 63 -7.96 -7.49 2.29
C TYR A 63 -7.69 -8.88 2.84
N ASP A 64 -7.18 -9.78 1.98
CA ASP A 64 -6.67 -11.09 2.37
C ASP A 64 -5.14 -11.11 2.29
N SER A 65 -4.50 -11.16 3.46
CA SER A 65 -3.05 -11.21 3.59
C SER A 65 -2.43 -12.51 3.06
N ARG A 66 -3.19 -13.61 2.97
CA ARG A 66 -2.67 -14.89 2.46
C ARG A 66 -2.43 -14.83 0.96
N SER A 67 -3.32 -14.16 0.23
CA SER A 67 -3.20 -13.94 -1.21
C SER A 67 -2.58 -12.59 -1.58
N ASN A 68 -2.43 -11.68 -0.61
CA ASN A 68 -1.98 -10.30 -0.81
C ASN A 68 -2.89 -9.52 -1.78
N GLN A 69 -4.21 -9.70 -1.64
CA GLN A 69 -5.22 -9.13 -2.55
C GLN A 69 -6.30 -8.35 -1.82
N PHE A 70 -6.77 -7.28 -2.47
CA PHE A 70 -7.95 -6.55 -2.06
C PHE A 70 -9.20 -7.23 -2.63
N ILE A 71 -10.23 -7.33 -1.81
CA ILE A 71 -11.49 -7.96 -2.16
C ILE A 71 -12.47 -6.85 -2.52
N SER A 72 -13.24 -7.04 -3.60
CA SER A 72 -14.19 -6.04 -4.11
C SER A 72 -15.48 -5.92 -3.29
N VAL A 73 -15.40 -6.19 -1.98
CA VAL A 73 -16.49 -6.05 -1.03
C VAL A 73 -16.06 -5.11 0.08
N SER A 74 -17.01 -4.31 0.57
CA SER A 74 -16.83 -3.33 1.62
C SER A 74 -17.37 -3.88 2.93
N LEU A 75 -16.71 -3.51 4.05
CA LEU A 75 -17.23 -3.71 5.41
C LEU A 75 -18.52 -2.92 5.63
N PHE A 76 -18.66 -1.76 4.99
CA PHE A 76 -19.80 -0.88 5.18
C PHE A 76 -20.91 -1.15 4.17
N GLU A 77 -22.14 -1.28 4.64
CA GLU A 77 -23.34 -1.48 3.81
C GLU A 77 -23.68 -0.27 2.94
N GLN A 78 -23.32 0.91 3.42
CA GLN A 78 -23.55 2.17 2.75
C GLN A 78 -22.23 2.92 2.58
N PRO A 79 -22.10 3.77 1.53
CA PRO A 79 -20.93 4.62 1.37
C PRO A 79 -20.68 5.49 2.59
N LEU A 80 -19.42 5.63 2.96
CA LEU A 80 -19.01 6.53 4.02
C LEU A 80 -19.37 7.98 3.68
N THR A 81 -19.83 8.73 4.67
CA THR A 81 -20.11 10.16 4.53
C THR A 81 -18.89 11.00 4.94
N ASN A 82 -18.88 12.29 4.61
CA ASN A 82 -17.77 13.19 4.95
C ASN A 82 -17.55 13.34 6.47
N SER A 83 -18.55 13.06 7.33
CA SER A 83 -18.35 13.08 8.80
C SER A 83 -17.60 11.85 9.30
N SER A 84 -17.63 10.77 8.52
CA SER A 84 -17.05 9.48 8.84
C SER A 84 -15.62 9.33 8.31
N ILE A 85 -15.09 10.33 7.60
CA ILE A 85 -13.74 10.35 7.04
C ILE A 85 -12.98 11.56 7.57
N ILE A 86 -11.80 11.33 8.11
CA ILE A 86 -10.84 12.39 8.44
C ILE A 86 -9.87 12.49 7.27
N SER A 87 -9.74 13.69 6.69
CA SER A 87 -8.82 13.96 5.59
C SER A 87 -7.79 15.00 6.02
N THR A 88 -6.51 14.69 5.85
CA THR A 88 -5.38 15.54 6.24
C THR A 88 -4.44 15.73 5.06
N SER A 89 -4.20 16.99 4.68
CA SER A 89 -3.21 17.31 3.66
C SER A 89 -1.79 17.07 4.16
N ASN A 90 -1.03 16.26 3.43
CA ASN A 90 0.33 15.87 3.78
C ASN A 90 1.23 15.80 2.55
N LYS A 91 1.18 16.89 1.77
CA LYS A 91 1.94 17.02 0.52
C LYS A 91 3.43 16.83 0.76
N HIS A 92 3.98 15.79 0.15
CA HIS A 92 5.40 15.47 0.24
C HIS A 92 5.92 14.98 -1.10
N THR A 93 7.20 15.23 -1.38
CA THR A 93 7.86 14.71 -2.57
C THR A 93 9.26 14.24 -2.21
N LYS A 94 9.55 12.99 -2.57
CA LYS A 94 10.85 12.34 -2.38
C LYS A 94 11.43 12.00 -3.75
N LEU A 95 12.70 12.29 -3.96
CA LEU A 95 13.43 11.98 -5.18
C LEU A 95 14.57 11.02 -4.86
N GLU A 96 14.66 9.92 -5.60
CA GLU A 96 15.73 8.93 -5.52
C GLU A 96 16.24 8.62 -6.91
N TYR A 97 17.52 8.25 -7.01
CA TYR A 97 18.11 7.77 -8.24
C TYR A 97 18.93 6.52 -7.98
N THR A 98 19.09 5.67 -8.99
CA THR A 98 19.98 4.52 -8.92
C THR A 98 20.57 4.19 -10.29
N LEU A 99 21.82 3.73 -10.29
CA LEU A 99 22.52 3.19 -11.45
C LEU A 99 22.53 1.66 -11.47
N MET A 100 21.92 1.03 -10.45
CA MET A 100 21.83 -0.41 -10.32
C MET A 100 20.46 -0.90 -10.78
N ASP A 101 20.45 -1.93 -11.61
CA ASP A 101 19.22 -2.56 -12.14
C ASP A 101 18.88 -3.89 -11.43
N THR A 102 19.55 -4.18 -10.31
CA THR A 102 19.27 -5.39 -9.54
C THR A 102 17.90 -5.30 -8.88
N LEU A 103 17.17 -6.42 -8.80
CA LEU A 103 15.84 -6.43 -8.21
C LEU A 103 15.83 -6.00 -6.73
N SER A 104 16.88 -6.34 -5.96
CA SER A 104 17.03 -5.88 -4.57
C SER A 104 17.07 -4.35 -4.50
N GLU A 105 17.80 -3.70 -5.40
CA GLU A 105 17.84 -2.25 -5.45
C GLU A 105 16.49 -1.66 -5.87
N LYS A 106 15.80 -2.27 -6.85
CA LYS A 106 14.46 -1.84 -7.25
C LYS A 106 13.49 -1.88 -6.08
N PHE A 107 13.52 -2.94 -5.28
CA PHE A 107 12.70 -3.03 -4.08
C PHE A 107 13.08 -1.98 -3.03
N ARG A 108 14.37 -1.62 -2.90
CA ARG A 108 14.84 -0.58 -1.98
C ARG A 108 14.32 0.81 -2.37
N VAL A 109 14.55 1.23 -3.62
CA VAL A 109 14.14 2.58 -4.09
C VAL A 109 12.62 2.73 -4.23
N MET A 110 11.90 1.61 -4.34
CA MET A 110 10.43 1.60 -4.35
C MET A 110 9.82 1.40 -2.97
N ASP A 111 10.64 1.28 -1.91
CA ASP A 111 10.21 1.10 -0.52
C ASP A 111 9.26 -0.09 -0.29
N ILE A 112 9.60 -1.25 -0.87
CA ILE A 112 8.76 -2.45 -0.81
C ILE A 112 9.07 -3.26 0.44
N SER A 113 8.04 -3.55 1.24
CA SER A 113 8.13 -4.40 2.43
C SER A 113 8.47 -5.86 2.10
N GLY A 114 9.06 -6.60 3.05
CA GLY A 114 9.52 -7.97 2.83
C GLY A 114 8.43 -8.93 2.34
N GLU A 115 7.24 -8.88 2.96
CA GLU A 115 6.07 -9.68 2.56
C GLU A 115 5.63 -9.37 1.12
N LEU A 116 5.62 -8.09 0.77
CA LEU A 116 5.23 -7.66 -0.57
C LEU A 116 6.29 -8.07 -1.61
N LYS A 117 7.58 -8.08 -1.27
CA LYS A 117 8.63 -8.62 -2.18
C LYS A 117 8.36 -10.07 -2.55
N VAL A 118 8.05 -10.91 -1.56
CA VAL A 118 7.74 -12.34 -1.80
C VAL A 118 6.54 -12.45 -2.73
N SER A 119 5.49 -11.66 -2.47
CA SER A 119 4.26 -11.66 -3.27
C SER A 119 4.47 -11.21 -4.70
N ILE A 120 5.35 -10.23 -4.92
CA ILE A 120 5.75 -9.78 -6.26
C ILE A 120 6.54 -10.88 -6.99
N LEU A 121 7.48 -11.52 -6.30
CA LEU A 121 8.34 -12.57 -6.85
C LEU A 121 7.58 -13.84 -7.21
N SER A 122 6.61 -14.23 -6.41
CA SER A 122 5.73 -15.39 -6.65
C SER A 122 4.61 -15.09 -7.65
N GLY A 123 4.40 -13.81 -8.00
CA GLY A 123 3.36 -13.40 -8.94
C GLY A 123 1.94 -13.50 -8.38
N LEU A 124 1.76 -13.32 -7.06
CA LEU A 124 0.45 -13.40 -6.40
C LEU A 124 -0.58 -12.38 -6.91
N PHE A 125 -0.11 -11.27 -7.47
CA PHE A 125 -0.98 -10.27 -8.09
C PHE A 125 -0.34 -9.64 -9.33
N LYS A 126 -1.18 -9.06 -10.18
CA LYS A 126 -0.76 -8.40 -11.41
C LYS A 126 -0.16 -7.03 -11.10
N LEU A 127 1.12 -6.87 -11.43
CA LEU A 127 1.78 -5.56 -11.38
C LEU A 127 1.20 -4.60 -12.43
N GLN A 128 0.82 -3.41 -11.98
CA GLN A 128 0.28 -2.34 -12.80
C GLN A 128 1.01 -1.03 -12.55
N GLY A 129 0.87 -0.06 -13.47
CA GLY A 129 1.51 1.24 -13.34
C GLY A 129 3.02 1.15 -13.12
N SER A 130 3.50 1.89 -12.12
CA SER A 130 4.89 1.92 -11.65
C SER A 130 5.41 0.54 -11.19
N GLY A 131 4.54 -0.37 -10.75
CA GLY A 131 4.92 -1.73 -10.38
C GLY A 131 5.52 -2.54 -11.53
N ARG A 132 5.25 -2.17 -12.79
CA ARG A 132 5.87 -2.82 -13.96
C ARG A 132 7.40 -2.63 -14.00
N TYR A 133 7.94 -1.67 -13.24
CA TYR A 133 9.39 -1.50 -13.09
C TYR A 133 10.11 -2.74 -12.55
N PHE A 134 9.44 -3.58 -11.75
CA PHE A 134 10.04 -4.83 -11.26
C PHE A 134 10.25 -5.87 -12.35
N LYS A 135 9.53 -5.75 -13.48
CA LYS A 135 9.68 -6.62 -14.67
C LYS A 135 10.60 -6.02 -15.73
N ASP A 136 10.86 -4.73 -15.63
CA ASP A 136 11.82 -4.06 -16.49
C ASP A 136 13.24 -4.54 -16.14
N THR A 137 14.06 -4.83 -17.14
CA THR A 137 15.43 -5.29 -16.95
C THR A 137 16.32 -4.69 -18.01
N LYS A 138 17.59 -4.52 -17.69
CA LYS A 138 18.64 -4.10 -18.60
C LYS A 138 18.73 -5.06 -19.79
N LYS A 139 18.91 -4.51 -20.99
CA LYS A 139 18.86 -5.27 -22.26
C LYS A 139 20.06 -6.17 -22.49
N SER A 140 21.24 -5.79 -22.02
CA SER A 140 22.47 -6.56 -22.24
C SER A 140 23.48 -6.28 -21.15
N TYR A 141 24.44 -7.16 -20.85
CA TYR A 141 25.46 -6.85 -19.83
C TYR A 141 26.30 -5.59 -20.15
N LYS A 142 26.39 -5.19 -21.42
CA LYS A 142 27.18 -4.03 -21.91
C LYS A 142 26.46 -2.68 -21.79
N SER A 143 25.17 -2.66 -21.45
CA SER A 143 24.47 -1.39 -21.24
C SER A 143 24.66 -0.82 -19.83
N ALA A 144 24.53 0.49 -19.71
CA ALA A 144 24.39 1.19 -18.44
C ALA A 144 22.95 1.69 -18.34
N LYS A 145 22.33 1.54 -17.17
CA LYS A 145 20.95 1.97 -16.93
C LYS A 145 20.91 2.85 -15.69
N ALA A 146 20.27 4.00 -15.83
CA ALA A 146 19.98 4.91 -14.74
C ALA A 146 18.46 5.01 -14.58
N SER A 147 18.00 5.00 -13.34
CA SER A 147 16.58 5.17 -13.00
C SER A 147 16.43 6.33 -12.03
N LEU A 148 15.48 7.22 -12.32
CA LEU A 148 14.99 8.27 -11.43
C LEU A 148 13.60 7.88 -10.93
N ILE A 149 13.41 7.95 -9.61
CA ILE A 149 12.18 7.60 -8.92
C ILE A 149 11.72 8.84 -8.16
N GLN A 150 10.53 9.32 -8.49
CA GLN A 150 9.89 10.41 -7.77
C GLN A 150 8.64 9.87 -7.06
N SER A 151 8.64 9.93 -5.72
CA SER A 151 7.47 9.58 -4.91
C SER A 151 6.77 10.86 -4.48
N ILE A 152 5.46 10.93 -4.69
CA ILE A 152 4.63 12.08 -4.38
C ILE A 152 3.51 11.60 -3.47
N SER A 153 3.32 12.27 -2.33
CA SER A 153 2.18 12.10 -1.43
C SER A 153 1.38 13.39 -1.41
N THR A 154 0.05 13.32 -1.30
CA THR A 154 -0.81 14.49 -1.36
C THR A 154 -1.69 14.64 -0.13
N GLU A 155 -2.52 13.64 0.14
CA GLU A 155 -3.55 13.67 1.17
C GLU A 155 -3.60 12.30 1.85
N TYR A 156 -3.91 12.28 3.14
CA TYR A 156 -4.16 11.06 3.90
C TYR A 156 -5.62 11.07 4.36
N GLU A 157 -6.34 9.99 4.08
CA GLU A 157 -7.73 9.80 4.50
C GLU A 157 -7.85 8.58 5.40
N GLU A 158 -8.63 8.68 6.47
CA GLU A 158 -8.90 7.57 7.38
C GLU A 158 -10.34 7.56 7.90
N ILE A 159 -10.78 6.40 8.35
CA ILE A 159 -12.11 6.24 8.94
C ILE A 159 -12.15 6.89 10.32
N SER A 160 -13.09 7.81 10.53
CA SER A 160 -13.34 8.44 11.82
C SER A 160 -14.04 7.46 12.77
N ILE A 161 -13.29 6.88 13.70
CA ILE A 161 -13.85 6.00 14.76
C ILE A 161 -14.69 6.80 15.77
N THR A 162 -14.54 8.14 15.78
CA THR A 162 -15.32 9.04 16.65
C THR A 162 -16.75 9.27 16.15
N ASP A 163 -17.03 8.99 14.88
CA ASP A 163 -18.39 9.06 14.34
C ASP A 163 -19.20 7.85 14.82
N LYS A 164 -20.20 8.10 15.67
CA LYS A 164 -21.05 7.05 16.26
C LYS A 164 -21.82 6.25 15.20
N ASN A 165 -22.04 6.82 14.01
CA ASN A 165 -22.76 6.16 12.94
C ASN A 165 -21.92 5.09 12.23
N ILE A 166 -20.59 5.11 12.33
CA ILE A 166 -19.73 4.10 11.69
C ILE A 166 -20.08 2.70 12.18
N LYS A 167 -20.33 2.52 13.49
CA LYS A 167 -20.68 1.21 14.06
C LYS A 167 -21.96 0.63 13.47
N THR A 168 -22.93 1.47 13.13
CA THR A 168 -24.21 1.03 12.55
C THR A 168 -24.11 0.66 11.07
N LEU A 169 -23.02 1.02 10.41
CA LEU A 169 -22.80 0.72 8.99
C LEU A 169 -22.02 -0.57 8.76
N VAL A 170 -21.39 -1.13 9.82
CA VAL A 170 -20.56 -2.33 9.73
C VAL A 170 -21.45 -3.56 9.52
N ASN A 171 -21.19 -4.29 8.43
CA ASN A 171 -21.78 -5.60 8.18
C ASN A 171 -20.78 -6.70 8.53
N MET A 172 -21.00 -7.35 9.67
CA MET A 172 -20.14 -8.44 10.14
C MET A 172 -20.36 -9.74 9.35
N ASP A 173 -21.56 -9.96 8.78
CA ASP A 173 -21.86 -11.17 8.00
C ASP A 173 -20.95 -11.30 6.77
N VAL A 174 -20.51 -10.17 6.21
CA VAL A 174 -19.53 -10.13 5.12
C VAL A 174 -18.18 -10.74 5.53
N LEU A 175 -17.77 -10.58 6.80
CA LEU A 175 -16.51 -11.14 7.31
C LEU A 175 -16.59 -12.65 7.52
N GLU A 176 -17.78 -13.19 7.76
CA GLU A 176 -17.99 -14.64 7.91
C GLU A 176 -18.07 -15.36 6.54
N GLN A 177 -18.52 -14.65 5.51
CA GLN A 177 -18.72 -15.21 4.17
C GLN A 177 -17.48 -15.10 3.28
N ILE A 178 -16.54 -14.24 3.63
CA ILE A 178 -15.39 -13.90 2.81
C ILE A 178 -14.10 -14.18 3.56
N ASP A 179 -13.14 -14.70 2.82
CA ASP A 179 -11.76 -15.01 3.21
C ASP A 179 -10.89 -13.77 3.56
N ALA A 180 -11.50 -12.70 4.09
CA ALA A 180 -10.84 -11.46 4.47
C ALA A 180 -10.10 -11.58 5.81
N THR A 181 -8.88 -11.06 5.88
CA THR A 181 -8.10 -11.04 7.13
C THR A 181 -7.96 -9.63 7.70
N HIS A 182 -8.08 -8.59 6.88
CA HIS A 182 -7.97 -7.19 7.30
C HIS A 182 -8.95 -6.26 6.59
N VAL A 183 -9.18 -5.08 7.18
CA VAL A 183 -9.97 -3.97 6.64
C VAL A 183 -9.05 -2.79 6.36
N VAL A 184 -9.28 -2.10 5.24
CA VAL A 184 -8.65 -0.82 4.92
C VAL A 184 -9.26 0.29 5.79
N VAL A 185 -8.46 0.85 6.68
CA VAL A 185 -8.87 1.92 7.60
C VAL A 185 -8.30 3.29 7.23
N GLY A 186 -7.24 3.31 6.41
CA GLY A 186 -6.59 4.52 5.96
C GLY A 186 -5.97 4.38 4.58
N ILE A 187 -5.88 5.49 3.85
CA ILE A 187 -5.35 5.59 2.50
C ILE A 187 -4.45 6.81 2.41
N GLN A 188 -3.19 6.60 2.03
CA GLN A 188 -2.30 7.66 1.58
C GLN A 188 -2.45 7.85 0.07
N TRP A 189 -2.98 8.99 -0.34
CA TRP A 189 -3.05 9.40 -1.74
C TRP A 189 -1.69 9.92 -2.22
N GLY A 190 -1.36 9.55 -3.45
CA GLY A 190 -0.05 9.84 -4.03
C GLY A 190 0.24 9.04 -5.28
N GLY A 191 1.52 8.81 -5.54
CA GLY A 191 2.00 7.97 -6.62
C GLY A 191 3.51 8.01 -6.78
N LYS A 192 4.03 7.08 -7.58
CA LYS A 192 5.46 7.00 -7.91
C LYS A 192 5.65 7.10 -9.42
N VAL A 193 6.45 8.07 -9.84
CA VAL A 193 6.87 8.23 -11.24
C VAL A 193 8.25 7.62 -11.41
N LEU A 194 8.41 6.81 -12.45
CA LEU A 194 9.68 6.19 -12.80
C LEU A 194 10.11 6.53 -14.22
N ILE A 195 11.35 6.98 -14.31
CA ILE A 195 12.01 7.29 -15.57
C ILE A 195 13.30 6.48 -15.61
N SER A 196 13.42 5.59 -16.59
CA SER A 196 14.65 4.82 -16.81
C SER A 196 15.26 5.13 -18.17
N VAL A 197 16.55 5.44 -18.16
CA VAL A 197 17.37 5.68 -19.35
C VAL A 197 18.41 4.56 -19.42
N GLU A 198 18.52 3.95 -20.59
CA GLU A 198 19.48 2.89 -20.84
C GLU A 198 20.31 3.22 -22.08
N ASP A 199 21.62 3.24 -21.91
CA ASP A 199 22.59 3.40 -22.98
C ASP A 199 23.38 2.10 -23.17
N THR A 200 23.61 1.70 -24.42
CA THR A 200 24.32 0.46 -24.74
C THR A 200 25.68 0.83 -25.32
N ASN A 201 26.75 0.49 -24.60
CA ASN A 201 28.09 0.70 -25.13
C ASN A 201 28.33 -0.28 -26.30
N SER A 202 28.44 0.26 -27.51
CA SER A 202 28.77 -0.52 -28.71
C SER A 202 30.24 -0.97 -28.73
N GLU A 203 31.10 -0.34 -27.91
CA GLU A 203 32.52 -0.64 -27.82
C GLU A 203 32.91 -1.15 -26.44
N ASN A 204 33.87 -2.07 -26.38
CA ASN A 204 34.22 -2.83 -25.17
C ASN A 204 35.09 -1.99 -24.20
N ILE A 205 34.65 -0.78 -23.84
CA ILE A 205 35.43 0.15 -23.01
C ILE A 205 34.92 0.08 -21.57
N GLU A 206 35.86 -0.24 -20.68
CA GLU A 206 35.68 -0.46 -19.25
C GLU A 206 34.79 0.57 -18.56
N LYS A 207 33.98 0.08 -17.62
CA LYS A 207 33.09 0.86 -16.74
C LYS A 207 33.91 1.91 -15.97
N LYS A 208 34.10 3.10 -16.52
CA LYS A 208 34.61 4.24 -15.76
C LYS A 208 33.62 4.55 -14.65
N LYS A 209 34.10 4.44 -13.40
CA LYS A 209 33.41 4.88 -12.19
C LYS A 209 32.96 6.33 -12.39
N LEU A 210 31.66 6.54 -12.53
CA LEU A 210 31.05 7.85 -12.28
C LEU A 210 31.11 8.05 -10.77
N LYS A 211 32.18 8.70 -10.30
CA LYS A 211 32.19 9.31 -8.97
C LYS A 211 31.56 10.68 -9.12
N GLU A 212 30.59 10.95 -8.25
CA GLU A 212 29.89 12.21 -8.06
C GLU A 212 30.89 13.39 -8.03
N THR A 213 30.50 14.50 -8.66
CA THR A 213 31.10 15.84 -8.48
C THR A 213 30.06 16.71 -7.80
#